data_AF-A0A832IZ78-F1
#
_entry.id   AF-A0A832IZ78-F1
#
_cell.length_a   1.000
_cell.length_b   1.000
_cell.length_c   1.000
_cell.angle_alpha   90.00
_cell.angle_beta   90.00
_cell.angle_gamma   90.00
#
_symmetry.space_group_name_H-M   'P 1'
#
loop_
_entity.id
_entity.type
_entity.pdbx_description
1 polymer ?
#
loop_
_entity_poly.entity_id
_entity_poly.type
_entity_poly.pdbx_seq_one_letter_code
_entity_poly.pdbx_strand_id
1 'polypeptide(L)'
;MTNLTQDHASLDDALTARRYFAKFDAITTHLARVAGAMESEGKLSKADVAILGRYIQGIAWTFRALANKYLMTGRISGPMAGSLDFDRVESGFPVAQELMTMANDAHQAERHLRNMPAKSEIKDD
;
A
#
# COMPACT_ATOMS: atom_id res chain seq x y z
N MET A 1 -30.46 10.13 -2.16
CA MET A 1 -29.40 9.58 -3.02
C MET A 1 -28.09 9.91 -2.34
N THR A 2 -27.49 8.95 -1.63
CA THR A 2 -26.24 9.15 -0.89
C THR A 2 -25.14 9.47 -1.90
N ASN A 3 -24.49 10.62 -1.75
CA ASN A 3 -23.46 11.03 -2.68
C ASN A 3 -22.17 10.26 -2.36
N LEU A 4 -21.96 9.11 -3.02
CA LEU A 4 -20.82 8.20 -2.85
C LEU A 4 -19.44 8.85 -3.08
N THR A 5 -19.40 10.09 -3.56
CA THR A 5 -18.15 10.84 -3.81
C THR A 5 -17.64 11.64 -2.62
N GLN A 6 -18.38 11.76 -1.51
CA GLN A 6 -17.95 12.56 -0.34
C GLN A 6 -16.99 11.84 0.62
N ASP A 7 -16.93 10.51 0.58
CA ASP A 7 -16.20 9.74 1.58
C ASP A 7 -14.72 9.54 1.24
N HIS A 8 -14.32 9.88 0.01
CA HIS A 8 -12.97 9.66 -0.49
C HIS A 8 -12.21 10.99 -0.66
N ALA A 9 -10.90 10.93 -0.52
CA ALA A 9 -10.01 12.06 -0.78
C ALA A 9 -8.79 11.61 -1.58
N SER A 10 -8.30 12.53 -2.40
CA SER A 10 -7.17 12.34 -3.30
C SER A 10 -5.87 12.82 -2.66
N LEU A 11 -4.80 12.05 -2.81
CA LEU A 11 -3.44 12.43 -2.42
C LEU A 11 -2.65 12.87 -3.66
N ASP A 12 -2.65 14.18 -3.90
CA ASP A 12 -2.03 14.78 -5.10
C ASP A 12 -0.58 15.23 -4.87
N ASP A 13 -0.13 15.24 -3.60
CA ASP A 13 1.18 15.74 -3.20
C ASP A 13 2.05 14.64 -2.58
N ALA A 14 3.30 14.56 -3.01
CA ALA A 14 4.26 13.56 -2.57
C ALA A 14 4.60 13.68 -1.07
N LEU A 15 4.62 14.88 -0.48
CA LEU A 15 4.87 15.03 0.95
C LEU A 15 3.69 14.47 1.76
N THR A 16 2.47 14.79 1.35
CA THR A 16 1.23 14.31 1.98
C THR A 16 1.11 12.79 1.84
N ALA A 17 1.39 12.25 0.66
CA ALA A 17 1.43 10.80 0.43
C ALA A 17 2.47 10.10 1.31
N ARG A 18 3.68 10.65 1.47
CA ARG A 18 4.70 10.10 2.40
C ARG A 18 4.20 10.04 3.83
N ARG A 19 3.53 11.11 4.30
CA ARG A 19 2.97 11.16 5.67
C ARG A 19 1.85 10.15 5.84
N TYR A 20 1.01 9.98 4.83
CA TYR A 20 -0.04 8.97 4.79
C TYR A 20 0.54 7.55 4.93
N PHE A 21 1.51 7.17 4.09
CA PHE A 21 2.13 5.84 4.16
C PHE A 21 2.89 5.61 5.47
N ALA A 22 3.62 6.62 5.97
CA ALA A 22 4.30 6.54 7.26
C ALA A 22 3.33 6.32 8.43
N LYS A 23 2.11 6.88 8.36
CA LYS A 23 1.07 6.65 9.37
C LYS A 23 0.64 5.19 9.38
N PHE A 24 0.43 4.57 8.23
CA PHE A 24 0.01 3.16 8.16
C PHE A 24 1.12 2.17 8.54
N ASP A 25 2.38 2.50 8.26
CA ASP A 25 3.52 1.74 8.75
C ASP A 25 3.57 1.74 10.30
N ALA A 26 3.34 2.90 10.92
CA ALA A 26 3.25 3.03 12.36
C ALA A 26 2.04 2.26 12.95
N ILE A 27 0.87 2.36 12.32
CA ILE A 27 -0.36 1.65 12.74
C ILE A 27 -0.15 0.13 12.68
N THR A 28 0.30 -0.40 11.55
CA THR A 28 0.48 -1.86 11.37
C THR A 28 1.55 -2.42 12.32
N THR A 29 2.63 -1.67 12.55
CA THR A 29 3.63 -2.01 13.57
C THR A 29 3.03 -2.04 14.97
N HIS A 30 2.19 -1.06 15.32
CA HIS A 30 1.55 -1.00 16.62
C HIS A 30 0.56 -2.15 16.81
N LEU A 31 -0.26 -2.48 15.80
CA LEU A 31 -1.19 -3.61 15.84
C LEU A 31 -0.49 -4.94 16.11
N ALA A 32 0.69 -5.17 15.51
CA ALA A 32 1.48 -6.37 15.77
C ALA A 32 1.92 -6.46 17.24
N ARG A 33 2.32 -5.33 17.84
CA ARG A 33 2.68 -5.26 19.28
C ARG A 33 1.48 -5.50 20.19
N VAL A 34 0.32 -4.91 19.85
CA VAL A 34 -0.93 -5.12 20.60
C VAL A 34 -1.34 -6.58 20.56
N ALA A 35 -1.26 -7.25 19.42
CA ALA A 35 -1.55 -8.69 19.32
C ALA A 35 -0.63 -9.52 20.25
N GLY A 36 0.67 -9.19 20.29
CA GLY A 36 1.60 -9.83 21.23
C GLY A 36 1.27 -9.56 22.70
N ALA A 37 0.92 -8.32 23.04
CA ALA A 37 0.50 -7.97 24.41
C ALA A 37 -0.77 -8.73 24.82
N MET A 38 -1.76 -8.82 23.94
CA MET A 38 -3.00 -9.56 24.21
C MET A 38 -2.78 -11.07 24.40
N GLU A 39 -1.78 -11.67 23.75
CA GLU A 39 -1.40 -13.06 24.02
C GLU A 39 -0.73 -13.21 25.38
N SER A 40 0.17 -12.28 25.75
CA SER A 40 0.80 -12.30 27.08
C SER A 40 -0.20 -12.11 28.22
N GLU A 41 -1.30 -11.38 27.98
CA GLU A 41 -2.41 -11.19 28.91
C GLU A 41 -3.42 -12.36 28.90
N GLY A 42 -3.21 -13.37 28.04
CA GLY A 42 -4.11 -14.53 27.90
C GLY A 42 -5.44 -14.22 27.21
N LYS A 43 -5.59 -13.05 26.57
CA LYS A 43 -6.79 -12.66 25.81
C LYS A 43 -6.81 -13.23 24.40
N LEU A 44 -5.64 -13.55 23.85
CA LEU A 44 -5.47 -14.21 22.56
C LEU A 44 -4.64 -15.47 22.72
N SER A 45 -4.93 -16.49 21.93
CA SER A 45 -4.05 -17.64 21.78
C SER A 45 -2.90 -17.34 20.83
N LYS A 46 -1.86 -18.18 20.87
CA LYS A 46 -0.78 -18.14 19.87
C LYS A 46 -1.28 -18.31 18.44
N ALA A 47 -2.36 -19.09 18.25
CA ALA A 47 -2.97 -19.28 16.94
C ALA A 47 -3.63 -17.98 16.45
N ASP A 48 -4.33 -17.26 17.33
CA ASP A 48 -4.94 -15.98 17.00
C ASP A 48 -3.88 -14.96 16.60
N VAL A 49 -2.78 -14.87 17.36
CA VAL A 49 -1.66 -13.97 17.03
C VAL A 49 -1.03 -14.34 15.69
N ALA A 50 -0.87 -15.64 15.39
CA ALA A 50 -0.32 -16.07 14.10
C ALA A 50 -1.22 -15.64 12.93
N ILE A 51 -2.55 -15.79 13.08
CA ILE A 51 -3.53 -15.37 12.07
C ILE A 51 -3.51 -13.85 11.90
N LEU A 52 -3.60 -13.10 13.00
CA LEU A 52 -3.56 -11.63 12.98
C LEU A 52 -2.25 -11.12 12.39
N GLY A 53 -1.12 -11.71 12.76
CA GLY A 53 0.19 -11.37 12.24
C GLY A 53 0.27 -11.53 10.72
N ARG A 54 -0.30 -12.61 10.17
CA ARG A 54 -0.38 -12.82 8.72
C ARG A 54 -1.20 -11.73 8.03
N TYR A 55 -2.36 -11.34 8.58
CA TYR A 55 -3.18 -10.28 8.00
C TYR A 55 -2.53 -8.90 8.11
N ILE A 56 -1.96 -8.56 9.27
CA ILE A 56 -1.24 -7.30 9.48
C ILE A 56 -0.06 -7.19 8.50
N GLN A 57 0.67 -8.29 8.29
CA GLN A 57 1.75 -8.33 7.32
C GLN A 57 1.22 -8.12 5.90
N GLY A 58 0.14 -8.80 5.50
CA GLY A 58 -0.48 -8.59 4.18
C GLY A 58 -0.89 -7.12 3.95
N ILE A 59 -1.47 -6.48 4.95
CA ILE A 59 -1.81 -5.05 4.91
C ILE A 59 -0.55 -4.19 4.77
N ALA A 60 0.48 -4.40 5.59
CA ALA A 60 1.72 -3.65 5.52
C ALA A 60 2.39 -3.75 4.14
N TRP A 61 2.38 -4.94 3.53
CA TRP A 61 2.93 -5.18 2.19
C TRP A 61 2.13 -4.47 1.11
N THR A 62 0.80 -4.42 1.25
CA THR A 62 -0.09 -3.68 0.35
C THR A 62 0.22 -2.19 0.38
N PHE A 63 0.31 -1.59 1.58
CA PHE A 63 0.66 -0.17 1.72
C PHE A 63 2.07 0.14 1.20
N ARG A 64 3.03 -0.77 1.38
CA ARG A 64 4.38 -0.62 0.83
C ARG A 64 4.40 -0.68 -0.70
N ALA A 65 3.63 -1.59 -1.31
CA ALA A 65 3.53 -1.70 -2.76
C ALA A 65 2.91 -0.44 -3.37
N LEU A 66 1.83 0.08 -2.77
CA LEU A 66 1.25 1.36 -3.17
C LEU A 66 2.25 2.50 -2.98
N ALA A 67 2.93 2.59 -1.84
CA ALA A 67 3.95 3.62 -1.61
C ALA A 67 5.03 3.62 -2.70
N ASN A 68 5.50 2.44 -3.10
CA ASN A 68 6.44 2.31 -4.20
C ASN A 68 5.84 2.81 -5.52
N LYS A 69 4.61 2.39 -5.85
CA LYS A 69 3.89 2.86 -7.04
C LYS A 69 3.83 4.38 -7.05
N TYR A 70 3.18 5.02 -6.08
CA TYR A 70 2.95 6.47 -6.11
C TYR A 70 4.21 7.31 -5.92
N LEU A 71 5.15 6.89 -5.07
CA LEU A 71 6.35 7.70 -4.76
C LEU A 71 7.52 7.47 -5.71
N MET A 72 7.61 6.31 -6.40
CA MET A 72 8.63 6.10 -7.43
C MET A 72 8.16 6.52 -8.81
N THR A 73 6.92 6.24 -9.21
CA THR A 73 6.45 6.63 -10.56
C THR A 73 6.31 8.14 -10.70
N GLY A 74 5.94 8.85 -9.64
CA GLY A 74 5.88 10.32 -9.62
C GLY A 74 7.24 11.02 -9.76
N ARG A 75 8.36 10.28 -9.74
CA ARG A 75 9.71 10.83 -10.02
C ARG A 75 10.08 10.78 -11.50
N ILE A 76 9.38 9.99 -12.32
CA ILE A 76 9.57 9.93 -13.77
C ILE A 76 8.51 10.84 -14.38
N SER A 77 8.89 11.99 -14.88
CA SER A 77 7.98 12.98 -15.46
C SER A 77 7.10 12.33 -16.54
N GLY A 78 5.81 12.11 -16.25
CA GLY A 78 4.85 11.55 -17.18
C GLY A 78 3.41 11.57 -16.65
N PRO A 79 2.40 11.32 -17.52
CA PRO A 79 0.97 11.44 -17.21
C PRO A 79 0.43 10.45 -16.14
N MET A 80 1.30 9.57 -15.62
CA MET A 80 0.98 8.50 -14.67
C MET A 80 1.41 8.84 -13.23
N ALA A 81 1.67 10.12 -12.93
CA ALA A 81 1.64 10.63 -11.56
C ALA A 81 0.18 10.68 -11.08
N GLY A 82 -0.47 9.52 -11.03
CA GLY A 82 -1.83 9.39 -10.54
C GLY A 82 -1.89 9.79 -9.08
N SER A 83 -2.96 10.46 -8.70
CA SER A 83 -3.28 10.66 -7.30
C SER A 83 -3.77 9.33 -6.68
N LEU A 84 -3.56 9.17 -5.37
CA LEU A 84 -4.10 8.01 -4.64
C LEU A 84 -5.41 8.42 -3.97
N ASP A 85 -6.50 7.74 -4.31
CA ASP A 85 -7.77 7.91 -3.61
C ASP A 85 -7.87 6.98 -2.40
N PHE A 86 -8.25 7.55 -1.26
CA PHE A 86 -8.46 6.81 -0.02
C PHE A 86 -9.75 7.24 0.67
N ASP A 87 -10.34 6.33 1.44
CA ASP A 87 -11.48 6.60 2.31
C ASP A 87 -11.05 7.49 3.47
N ARG A 88 -11.56 8.72 3.52
CA ARG A 88 -11.21 9.72 4.53
C ARG A 88 -12.09 9.63 5.79
N VAL A 89 -13.21 8.93 5.72
CA VAL A 89 -14.24 8.96 6.77
C VAL A 89 -14.12 7.77 7.71
N GLU A 90 -13.94 6.55 7.17
CA GLU A 90 -13.93 5.33 7.99
C GLU A 90 -12.50 4.80 8.19
N SER A 91 -11.99 4.06 7.22
CA SER A 91 -10.83 3.18 7.36
C SER A 91 -9.50 3.90 7.17
N GLY A 92 -9.48 4.98 6.39
CA GLY A 92 -8.24 5.56 5.89
C GLY A 92 -7.61 4.74 4.75
N PHE A 93 -8.21 3.63 4.31
CA PHE A 93 -7.60 2.73 3.34
C PHE A 93 -7.73 3.25 1.91
N PRO A 94 -6.81 2.83 1.01
CA PRO A 94 -6.99 3.00 -0.42
C PRO A 94 -8.33 2.45 -0.88
N VAL A 95 -8.98 3.14 -1.81
CA VAL A 95 -10.24 2.66 -2.37
C VAL A 95 -10.05 1.35 -3.14
N ALA A 96 -11.12 0.57 -3.25
CA ALA A 96 -11.06 -0.74 -3.90
C ALA A 96 -10.46 -0.69 -5.32
N GLN A 97 -10.75 0.37 -6.08
CA GLN A 97 -10.21 0.57 -7.42
C GLN A 97 -8.68 0.65 -7.44
N GLU A 98 -8.05 1.24 -6.42
CA GLU A 98 -6.60 1.37 -6.35
C GLU A 98 -5.94 0.02 -6.07
N LEU A 99 -6.57 -0.78 -5.22
CA LEU A 99 -6.14 -2.15 -4.94
C LEU A 99 -6.25 -3.04 -6.19
N MET A 100 -7.36 -2.91 -6.94
CA MET A 100 -7.55 -3.67 -8.19
C MET A 100 -6.54 -3.26 -9.27
N THR A 101 -6.23 -1.98 -9.39
CA THR A 101 -5.22 -1.48 -10.33
C THR A 101 -3.83 -1.98 -9.94
N MET A 102 -3.46 -1.90 -8.66
CA MET A 102 -2.19 -2.45 -8.16
C MET A 102 -2.09 -3.97 -8.39
N ALA A 103 -3.18 -4.71 -8.19
CA ALA A 103 -3.20 -6.15 -8.45
C ALA A 103 -2.99 -6.47 -9.93
N ASN A 104 -3.58 -5.68 -10.83
CA ASN A 104 -3.36 -5.79 -12.26
C ASN A 104 -1.89 -5.50 -12.64
N ASP A 105 -1.32 -4.42 -12.10
CA ASP A 105 0.10 -4.07 -12.29
C ASP A 105 1.02 -5.21 -11.84
N ALA A 106 0.73 -5.80 -10.67
CA ALA A 106 1.50 -6.93 -10.14
C ALA A 106 1.41 -8.17 -11.05
N HIS A 107 0.24 -8.45 -11.63
CA HIS A 107 0.06 -9.58 -12.55
C HIS A 107 0.86 -9.40 -13.85
N GLN A 108 0.98 -8.16 -14.34
CA GLN A 108 1.70 -7.86 -15.57
C GLN A 108 3.21 -7.64 -15.37
N ALA A 109 3.64 -7.30 -14.15
CA ALA A 109 5.01 -6.89 -13.83
C ALA A 109 6.08 -7.87 -14.33
N GLU A 110 5.90 -9.18 -14.09
CA GLU A 110 6.90 -10.18 -14.48
C GLU A 110 7.08 -10.26 -16.00
N ARG A 111 5.98 -10.20 -16.76
CA ARG A 111 6.03 -10.16 -18.23
C ARG A 111 6.77 -8.92 -18.73
N HIS A 112 6.51 -7.76 -18.13
CA HIS A 112 7.20 -6.53 -18.51
C HIS A 112 8.70 -6.61 -18.19
N LEU A 113 9.06 -7.06 -16.98
CA LEU A 113 10.46 -7.20 -16.56
C LEU A 113 11.27 -8.16 -17.45
N ARG A 114 10.66 -9.27 -17.90
CA ARG A 114 11.31 -10.21 -18.83
C ARG A 114 11.63 -9.61 -20.20
N ASN A 115 10.88 -8.59 -20.61
CA ASN A 115 11.04 -7.93 -21.91
C ASN A 115 11.84 -6.62 -21.80
N MET A 116 12.38 -6.28 -20.63
CA MET A 116 13.25 -5.12 -20.46
C MET A 116 14.68 -5.43 -20.92
N PRO A 117 15.38 -4.47 -21.55
CA PRO A 117 16.78 -4.64 -21.92
C PRO A 117 17.66 -4.99 -20.71
N ALA A 118 18.70 -5.76 -20.95
CA ALA A 118 19.65 -6.09 -19.88
C ALA A 118 20.41 -4.83 -19.44
N LYS A 119 20.83 -4.79 -18.17
CA LYS A 119 21.57 -3.64 -17.62
C LYS A 119 22.84 -3.29 -18.43
N SER A 120 23.48 -4.28 -19.06
CA SER A 120 24.63 -4.08 -19.95
C SER A 120 24.25 -3.31 -21.20
N GLU A 121 23.11 -3.61 -21.80
CA GLU A 121 22.62 -2.98 -23.04
C GLU A 121 22.22 -1.52 -22.80
N ILE A 122 21.65 -1.22 -21.62
CA ILE A 122 21.25 0.15 -21.23
C ILE A 122 22.44 1.09 -21.01
N LYS A 123 23.65 0.56 -20.76
CA LYS A 123 24.84 1.38 -20.47
C LYS A 123 25.65 1.76 -21.71
N ASP A 124 25.45 1.04 -22.80
CA ASP A 124 26.21 1.20 -24.03
C ASP A 124 25.48 2.08 -25.07
N ASP A 125 24.22 2.43 -24.83
CA ASP A 125 23.43 3.48 -25.49
C ASP A 125 23.52 4.82 -24.74
#